data_AF-A0A354GQ27-F1
#
_entry.id   AF-A0A354GQ27-F1
#
_cell.length_a   1.000
_cell.length_b   1.000
_cell.length_c   1.000
_cell.angle_alpha   90.00
_cell.angle_beta   90.00
_cell.angle_gamma   90.00
#
_symmetry.space_group_name_H-M   'P 1'
#
loop_
_entity.id
_entity.type
_entity.pdbx_description
1 polymer ?
#
loop_
_entity_poly.entity_id
_entity_poly.type
_entity_poly.pdbx_seq_one_letter_code
_entity_poly.pdbx_strand_id
1 'polypeptide(L)' 'MIGMTLQTFRDLMAHRPFKPFRLVTSSGQTYEVRHPEMAMLTRTDILVGVGESDDGIPPEFRICSLLHVSS' A
#
# COMPACT_ATOMS: atom_id res chain seq x y z
N MET A 1 -15.76 -9.75 -7.43
CA MET A 1 -14.75 -8.97 -6.70
C MET A 1 -13.76 -9.95 -6.09
N ILE A 2 -12.54 -10.04 -6.61
CA ILE A 2 -11.48 -10.81 -5.96
C ILE A 2 -10.89 -9.88 -4.91
N GLY A 3 -11.33 -10.01 -3.65
CA GLY A 3 -10.79 -9.18 -2.57
C GLY A 3 -9.29 -9.46 -2.42
N MET A 4 -8.45 -8.43 -2.54
CA MET A 4 -7.04 -8.58 -2.23
C MET A 4 -6.90 -9.00 -0.76
N THR A 5 -6.21 -10.11 -0.53
CA THR A 5 -6.11 -10.68 0.81
C THR A 5 -4.90 -10.11 1.54
N LEU A 6 -4.94 -10.12 2.87
CA LEU A 6 -3.79 -9.86 3.72
C LEU A 6 -2.53 -10.62 3.26
N GLN A 7 -2.70 -11.86 2.78
CA GLN A 7 -1.59 -12.68 2.29
C GLN A 7 -0.92 -12.05 1.06
N THR A 8 -1.70 -11.55 0.11
CA THR A 8 -1.18 -10.89 -1.09
C THR A 8 -0.27 -9.72 -0.73
N PHE A 9 -0.71 -8.84 0.18
CA PHE A 9 0.12 -7.72 0.62
C PHE A 9 1.35 -8.18 1.42
N ARG A 10 1.23 -9.24 2.24
CA ARG A 10 2.40 -9.82 2.92
C ARG A 10 3.44 -10.30 1.92
N ASP A 11 3.01 -10.97 0.85
CA ASP A 11 3.90 -11.49 -0.19
C ASP A 11 4.59 -10.34 -0.97
N LEU A 12 3.84 -9.29 -1.32
CA LEU A 12 4.38 -8.09 -1.96
C LEU A 12 5.44 -7.40 -1.08
N MET A 13 5.13 -7.19 0.20
CA MET A 13 6.03 -6.53 1.16
C MET A 13 7.27 -7.37 1.49
N ALA A 14 7.15 -8.70 1.47
CA ALA A 14 8.24 -9.63 1.72
C ALA A 14 9.12 -9.89 0.49
N HIS A 15 8.69 -9.51 -0.71
CA HIS A 15 9.45 -9.76 -1.94
C HIS A 15 10.83 -9.10 -1.90
N ARG A 16 11.87 -9.83 -2.33
CA ARG A 16 13.26 -9.35 -2.39
C ARG A 16 13.87 -9.67 -3.77
N PRO A 17 14.39 -8.67 -4.52
CA PRO A 17 14.34 -7.24 -4.20
C PRO A 17 12.89 -6.73 -4.15
N PHE A 18 12.64 -5.66 -3.39
CA PHE A 18 11.30 -5.09 -3.29
C PHE A 18 10.81 -4.67 -4.69
N LYS A 19 9.55 -4.98 -5.00
CA LYS A 19 8.90 -4.55 -6.24
C LYS A 19 7.85 -3.50 -5.91
N PRO A 20 7.99 -2.28 -6.43
CA PRO A 20 6.96 -1.25 -6.31
C PRO A 20 5.61 -1.78 -6.77
N PHE A 21 4.56 -1.42 -6.04
CA PHE A 21 3.20 -1.77 -6.40
C PHE A 21 2.26 -0.59 -6.20
N ARG A 22 1.10 -0.69 -6.85
CA ARG A 22 0.06 0.32 -6.79
C ARG A 22 -1.12 -0.24 -6.00
N LEU A 23 -1.65 0.55 -5.08
CA LEU A 23 -2.85 0.25 -4.34
C LEU A 23 -4.01 1.08 -4.93
N VAL A 24 -5.08 0.39 -5.32
CA VAL A 24 -6.30 1.02 -5.83
C VAL A 24 -7.42 0.75 -4.82
N THR A 25 -8.06 1.80 -4.33
CA THR A 25 -9.21 1.68 -3.43
C THR A 25 -10.50 1.55 -4.24
N SER A 26 -11.55 1.01 -3.63
CA SER A 26 -12.89 0.91 -4.22
C SER A 26 -13.50 2.26 -4.60
N SER A 27 -13.01 3.35 -4.00
CA SER A 27 -13.36 4.74 -4.35
C SER A 27 -12.63 5.26 -5.60
N GLY A 28 -11.73 4.47 -6.20
CA GLY A 28 -10.91 4.86 -7.35
C GLY A 28 -9.62 5.59 -7.00
N GLN A 29 -9.34 5.81 -5.71
CA GLN A 29 -8.09 6.45 -5.29
C GLN A 29 -6.93 5.50 -5.47
N THR A 30 -5.82 6.06 -5.94
CA THR A 30 -4.63 5.30 -6.30
C THR A 30 -3.43 5.81 -5.50
N TYR A 31 -2.67 4.89 -4.92
CA TYR A 31 -1.47 5.18 -4.17
C TYR A 31 -0.31 4.29 -4.63
N GLU A 32 0.88 4.86 -4.80
CA GLU A 32 2.07 4.12 -5.22
C GLU A 32 2.97 3.84 -4.01
N VAL A 33 3.30 2.57 -3.79
CA VAL A 33 4.25 2.13 -2.78
C VAL A 33 5.57 1.83 -3.49
N ARG A 34 6.49 2.78 -3.46
CA ARG A 34 7.78 2.70 -4.17
C ARG A 34 8.88 2.03 -3.34
N HIS A 35 8.74 2.07 -2.02
CA HIS A 35 9.67 1.47 -1.07
C HIS A 35 8.92 0.69 0.00
N PRO A 36 9.50 -0.38 0.58
CA PRO A 36 8.82 -1.18 1.60
C PRO A 36 8.51 -0.38 2.86
N GLU A 37 9.31 0.63 3.21
CA GLU A 37 9.07 1.54 4.34
C GLU A 37 7.92 2.53 4.11
N MET A 38 7.46 2.72 2.87
CA MET A 38 6.32 3.59 2.57
C MET A 38 4.98 2.96 2.97
N ALA A 39 4.96 1.68 3.33
CA ALA A 39 3.72 1.00 3.71
C ALA A 39 3.85 0.22 5.01
N MET A 40 2.80 0.26 5.82
CA MET A 40 2.66 -0.57 7.01
C MET A 40 1.39 -1.39 6.91
N LEU A 41 1.55 -2.71 6.85
CA LEU A 41 0.45 -3.65 6.76
C LEU A 41 0.02 -4.10 8.17
N THR A 42 -1.26 -3.91 8.49
CA THR A 42 -1.90 -4.46 9.68
C THR A 42 -2.78 -5.65 9.28
N ARG A 43 -3.52 -6.22 10.24
CA ARG A 43 -4.43 -7.33 9.96
C ARG A 43 -5.62 -6.91 9.08
N THR A 44 -6.04 -5.65 9.17
CA THR A 44 -7.29 -5.16 8.58
C THR A 44 -7.07 -4.00 7.61
N ASP A 45 -5.91 -3.36 7.68
CA ASP A 45 -5.63 -2.11 6.98
C ASP A 45 -4.19 -2.12 6.44
N ILE A 46 -3.96 -1.24 5.48
CA ILE A 46 -2.62 -0.87 5.03
C ILE A 46 -2.50 0.65 5.10
N LEU A 47 -1.48 1.11 5.80
CA LEU A 47 -1.09 2.51 5.83
C LEU A 47 -0.12 2.74 4.69
N VAL A 48 -0.33 3.79 3.92
CA VAL A 48 0.52 4.17 2.79
C VAL A 48 0.95 5.61 2.94
N GLY A 49 2.26 5.86 2.93
CA GLY A 49 2.82 7.19 2.84
C GLY A 49 2.50 7.82 1.49
N VAL A 50 2.04 9.07 1.50
CA VAL A 50 1.61 9.81 0.32
C VAL A 50 2.23 11.21 0.29
N GLY A 51 2.32 11.78 -0.90
CA GLY A 51 3.00 13.04 -1.15
C GLY A 51 4.44 12.83 -1.60
N GLU A 52 4.93 13.77 -2.40
CA GLU A 52 6.31 13.79 -2.84
C GLU A 52 7.15 14.54 -1.81
N SER A 53 8.33 14.01 -1.51
CA SER A 53 9.33 14.66 -0.67
C SER A 53 10.71 14.38 -1.23
N ASP A 54 11.59 15.38 -1.16
CA ASP A 54 12.97 15.31 -1.65
C ASP A 54 13.84 14.38 -0.79
N ASP A 55 13.46 14.13 0.45
CA ASP A 55 14.17 13.25 1.40
C ASP A 55 13.69 11.79 1.37
N GLY A 56 12.71 11.48 0.50
CA GLY A 56 12.12 10.13 0.40
C GLY A 56 11.20 9.75 1.56
N ILE A 57 10.92 10.67 2.49
CA ILE A 57 9.99 10.48 3.60
C ILE A 57 8.65 11.11 3.22
N PRO A 58 7.58 10.33 3.06
CA PRO A 58 6.28 10.87 2.71
C PRO A 58 5.79 11.88 3.78
N PRO A 59 5.32 13.08 3.39
CA PRO A 59 4.87 14.10 4.34
C PRO A 59 3.54 13.73 5.02
N GLU A 60 2.76 12.85 4.39
CA GLU A 60 1.46 12.41 4.88
C GLU A 60 1.33 10.89 4.74
N PHE A 61 0.27 10.33 5.36
CA PHE A 61 -0.13 8.96 5.13
C PHE A 61 -1.64 8.84 4.90
N ARG A 62 -2.07 7.72 4.34
CA ARG A 62 -3.48 7.32 4.18
C ARG A 62 -3.67 5.93 4.73
N ILE A 63 -4.79 5.71 5.41
CA ILE A 63 -5.20 4.40 5.91
C ILE A 63 -6.21 3.82 4.91
N CYS A 64 -5.89 2.66 4.34
CA CYS A 64 -6.75 1.95 3.42
C CYS A 64 -7.20 0.64 4.04
N SER A 65 -8.52 0.46 4.21
CA SER A 65 -9.06 -0.82 4.69
C SER A 65 -8.90 -1.90 3.63
N LEU A 66 -8.36 -3.06 4.00
CA LEU A 66 -8.23 -4.22 3.11
C LEU A 66 -9.59 -4.73 2.61
N LEU A 67 -10.68 -4.43 3.31
CA LEU A 67 -12.04 -4.75 2.86
C LEU A 67 -12.48 -3.93 1.63
N HIS A 68 -11.83 -2.79 1.39
CA HIS A 68 -12.17 -1.84 0.34
C HIS A 68 -11.08 -1.70 -0.73
N VAL A 69 -10.03 -2.52 -0.71
CA VAL A 69 -9.01 -2.52 -1.76
C VAL A 69 -9.53 -3.29 -2.98
N SER A 70 -9.57 -2.63 -4.13
CA SER A 70 -9.86 -3.26 -5.42
C SER A 70 -8.55 -3.48 -6.20
N SER A 71 -8.58 -4.46 -7.11
CA SER A 71 -7.45 -4.94 -7.92
C SER A 71 -6.56 -3.87 -8.55
#